data_AF-A0A1X1D4M9-F1
#
_entry.id   AF-A0A1X1D4M9-F1
#
_cell.length_a   1.000
_cell.length_b   1.000
_cell.length_c   1.000
_cell.angle_alpha   90.00
_cell.angle_beta   90.00
_cell.angle_gamma   90.00
#
_symmetry.space_group_name_H-M   'P 1'
#
loop_
_entity.id
_entity.type
_entity.pdbx_description
1 polymer ?
#
loop_
_entity_poly.entity_id
_entity_poly.type
_entity_poly.pdbx_seq_one_letter_code
_entity_poly.pdbx_strand_id
1 'polypeptide(L)'
;MKISITDISGGINSSHEGYADLVADSVSFSLGRPLIHEEHGKIYDITERAISDAVQQLESSETDSLSKPDEPEICRCAVISNAHMTHNDSEILESLSPRLSGGDGAYHWIHPTRYGFLISLSASTDAIEEMRREGLSDNFCHVVTFLSEKRQVSMIHFDADADLLEGFNVHNW
;
A
#
# COMPACT_ATOMS: atom_id res chain seq x y z
N MET A 1 8.72 -3.11 43.09
CA MET A 1 8.09 -3.99 42.10
C MET A 1 7.20 -3.13 41.23
N LYS A 2 7.44 -3.08 39.91
CA LYS A 2 6.61 -2.31 38.97
C LYS A 2 5.58 -3.26 38.40
N ILE A 3 4.30 -2.91 38.51
CA ILE A 3 3.20 -3.65 37.92
C ILE A 3 3.34 -3.58 36.39
N SER A 4 3.22 -4.70 35.68
CA SER A 4 3.26 -4.69 34.21
C SER A 4 1.86 -4.42 33.63
N ILE A 5 1.82 -4.03 32.35
CA ILE A 5 0.55 -3.95 31.60
C ILE A 5 -0.14 -5.33 31.54
N THR A 6 0.63 -6.41 31.47
CA THR A 6 0.08 -7.77 31.51
C THR A 6 -0.55 -8.13 32.85
N ASP A 7 0.01 -7.65 33.97
CA ASP A 7 -0.57 -7.81 35.30
C ASP A 7 -1.89 -7.03 35.43
N ILE A 8 -1.96 -5.83 34.84
CA ILE A 8 -3.18 -5.00 34.82
C ILE A 8 -4.26 -5.65 33.95
N SER A 9 -3.93 -6.07 32.72
CA SER A 9 -4.90 -6.73 31.82
C SER A 9 -5.39 -8.05 32.40
N GLY A 10 -4.52 -8.83 33.05
CA GLY A 10 -4.90 -10.05 33.77
C GLY A 10 -5.85 -9.76 34.94
N GLY A 11 -5.58 -8.69 35.71
CA GLY A 11 -6.45 -8.24 36.80
C GLY A 11 -7.83 -7.80 36.32
N ILE A 12 -7.88 -7.00 35.25
CA ILE A 12 -9.13 -6.50 34.64
C ILE A 12 -9.97 -7.65 34.08
N ASN A 13 -9.36 -8.58 33.33
CA ASN A 13 -10.08 -9.72 32.75
C ASN A 13 -10.58 -10.70 33.83
N SER A 14 -9.91 -10.78 34.98
CA SER A 14 -10.36 -11.58 36.12
C SER A 14 -11.46 -10.93 36.98
N SER A 15 -11.78 -9.65 36.74
CA SER A 15 -12.67 -8.84 37.58
C SER A 15 -13.98 -8.43 36.89
N HIS A 16 -14.35 -9.10 35.80
CA HIS A 16 -15.55 -8.82 35.02
C HIS A 16 -16.84 -8.78 35.88
N GLU A 17 -17.00 -9.77 36.77
CA GLU A 17 -18.12 -9.84 37.70
C GLU A 17 -18.14 -8.65 38.68
N GLY A 18 -16.98 -8.28 39.22
CA GLY A 18 -16.88 -7.16 40.16
C GLY A 18 -17.21 -5.80 39.54
N TYR A 19 -16.89 -5.60 38.25
CA TYR A 19 -17.28 -4.37 37.55
C TYR A 19 -18.79 -4.32 37.28
N ALA A 20 -19.39 -5.42 36.85
CA ALA A 20 -20.83 -5.50 36.63
C ALA A 20 -21.62 -5.25 37.93
N ASP A 21 -21.14 -5.78 39.06
CA ASP A 21 -21.74 -5.57 40.37
C ASP A 21 -21.64 -4.09 40.81
N LEU A 22 -20.52 -3.41 40.57
CA LEU A 22 -20.38 -1.98 40.86
C LEU A 22 -21.33 -1.11 40.02
N VAL A 23 -21.52 -1.48 38.75
CA VAL A 23 -22.49 -0.79 37.87
C VAL A 23 -23.91 -1.05 38.36
N ALA A 24 -24.24 -2.29 38.75
CA ALA A 24 -25.53 -2.64 39.32
C ALA A 24 -25.82 -1.87 40.61
N ASP A 25 -24.86 -1.75 41.52
CA ASP A 25 -24.96 -0.95 42.75
C ASP A 25 -25.19 0.53 42.45
N SER A 26 -24.45 1.09 41.49
CA SER A 26 -24.62 2.48 41.06
C SER A 26 -26.01 2.74 40.45
N VAL A 27 -26.53 1.80 39.68
CA VAL A 27 -27.88 1.90 39.09
C VAL A 27 -28.95 1.75 40.18
N SER A 28 -28.79 0.81 41.12
CA SER A 28 -29.69 0.65 42.27
C SER A 28 -29.76 1.91 43.11
N PHE A 29 -28.60 2.53 43.39
CA PHE A 29 -28.52 3.80 44.11
C PHE A 29 -29.27 4.91 43.37
N SER A 30 -29.08 5.02 42.05
CA SER A 30 -29.72 6.05 41.22
C SER A 30 -31.24 5.87 41.13
N LEU A 31 -31.73 4.62 41.14
CA LEU A 31 -33.15 4.30 41.12
C LEU A 31 -33.81 4.37 42.51
N GLY A 32 -33.02 4.48 43.58
CA GLY A 32 -33.50 4.53 44.96
C GLY A 32 -34.20 3.25 45.43
N ARG A 33 -33.97 2.12 44.75
CA ARG A 33 -34.55 0.81 45.07
C ARG A 33 -33.59 -0.32 44.68
N PRO A 34 -33.71 -1.51 45.31
CA PRO A 34 -32.98 -2.68 44.84
C PRO A 34 -33.43 -3.09 43.43
N LEU A 35 -32.49 -3.63 42.67
CA LEU A 35 -32.73 -4.22 41.35
C LEU A 35 -33.34 -5.61 41.50
N ILE A 36 -34.26 -5.97 40.61
CA ILE A 36 -34.72 -7.36 40.52
C ILE A 36 -33.74 -8.19 39.70
N HIS A 37 -33.78 -9.51 39.86
CA HIS A 37 -32.83 -10.43 39.21
C HIS A 37 -32.76 -10.26 37.68
N GLU A 38 -33.89 -9.98 37.03
CA GLU A 38 -33.94 -9.73 35.58
C GLU A 38 -33.22 -8.42 35.19
N GLU A 39 -33.34 -7.37 36.00
CA GLU A 39 -32.64 -6.10 35.78
C GLU A 39 -31.13 -6.25 36.00
N HIS A 40 -30.74 -7.06 36.99
CA HIS A 40 -29.35 -7.40 37.25
C HIS A 40 -28.72 -8.15 36.07
N GLY A 41 -29.42 -9.15 35.53
CA GLY A 41 -28.96 -9.89 34.35
C GLY A 41 -28.77 -8.98 33.13
N LYS A 42 -29.69 -8.04 32.89
CA LYS A 42 -29.56 -7.09 31.78
C LYS A 42 -28.36 -6.17 31.92
N ILE A 43 -28.04 -5.71 33.14
CA ILE A 43 -26.87 -4.88 33.38
C ILE A 43 -25.59 -5.67 33.12
N TYR A 44 -25.55 -6.92 33.57
CA TYR A 44 -24.43 -7.83 33.34
C TYR A 44 -24.19 -8.05 31.83
N ASP A 45 -25.22 -8.39 31.07
CA ASP A 45 -25.11 -8.62 29.62
C ASP A 45 -24.60 -7.38 28.87
N ILE A 46 -25.06 -6.19 29.27
CA ILE A 46 -24.64 -4.91 28.65
C ILE A 46 -23.18 -4.61 28.98
N THR A 47 -22.76 -4.82 30.23
CA THR A 47 -21.37 -4.58 30.63
C THR A 47 -20.42 -5.58 29.99
N GLU A 48 -20.82 -6.85 29.90
CA GLU A 48 -20.05 -7.89 29.22
C GLU A 48 -19.85 -7.59 27.74
N ARG A 49 -20.93 -7.21 27.05
CA ARG A 49 -20.84 -6.83 25.65
C ARG A 49 -19.92 -5.62 25.46
N ALA A 50 -20.06 -4.58 26.28
CA ALA A 50 -19.24 -3.38 26.18
C ALA A 50 -17.74 -3.66 26.44
N ILE A 51 -17.43 -4.53 27.39
CA ILE A 51 -16.04 -4.94 27.68
C ILE A 51 -15.50 -5.80 26.54
N SER A 52 -16.26 -6.78 26.07
CA SER A 52 -15.87 -7.63 24.93
C SER A 52 -15.62 -6.81 23.67
N ASP A 53 -16.49 -5.84 23.37
CA ASP A 53 -16.34 -4.95 22.21
C ASP A 53 -15.08 -4.08 22.36
N ALA A 54 -14.81 -3.56 23.56
CA ALA A 54 -13.62 -2.75 23.82
C ALA A 54 -12.32 -3.57 23.72
N VAL A 55 -12.32 -4.80 24.23
CA VAL A 55 -11.17 -5.73 24.10
C VAL A 55 -10.94 -6.08 22.65
N GLN A 56 -11.99 -6.40 21.89
CA GLN A 56 -11.88 -6.70 20.47
C GLN A 56 -11.39 -5.51 19.65
N GLN A 57 -11.79 -4.28 20.00
CA GLN A 57 -11.26 -3.07 19.39
C GLN A 57 -9.76 -2.89 19.69
N LEU A 58 -9.33 -3.16 20.93
CA LEU A 58 -7.91 -3.11 21.30
C LEU A 58 -7.09 -4.18 20.56
N GLU A 59 -7.58 -5.41 20.49
CA GLU A 59 -6.96 -6.50 19.72
C GLU A 59 -6.90 -6.16 18.23
N SER A 60 -7.96 -5.59 17.66
CA SER A 60 -7.97 -5.15 16.25
C SER A 60 -6.97 -4.02 15.99
N SER A 61 -6.79 -3.11 16.95
CA SER A 61 -5.81 -2.02 16.87
C SER A 61 -4.36 -2.48 17.07
N GLU A 62 -4.14 -3.53 17.87
CA GLU A 62 -2.84 -4.22 17.99
C GLU A 62 -2.53 -5.03 16.72
N THR A 63 -3.51 -5.65 16.07
CA THR A 63 -3.28 -6.33 14.78
C THR A 63 -2.99 -5.37 13.62
N ASP A 64 -3.47 -4.13 13.69
CA ASP A 64 -3.17 -3.09 12.69
C ASP A 64 -1.77 -2.46 12.90
N SER A 65 -1.23 -2.55 14.13
CA SER A 65 0.10 -2.03 14.50
C SER A 65 1.19 -3.11 14.64
N LEU A 66 0.82 -4.39 14.52
CA LEU A 66 1.72 -5.54 14.49
C LEU A 66 1.61 -6.35 13.18
N SER A 67 1.15 -5.74 12.08
CA SER A 67 1.56 -6.23 10.77
C SER A 67 3.09 -6.10 10.73
N LYS A 68 3.78 -7.23 10.48
CA LYS A 68 5.18 -7.16 10.03
C LYS A 68 5.23 -6.04 8.97
N PRO A 69 6.23 -5.14 8.96
CA PRO A 69 6.42 -4.32 7.76
C PRO A 69 6.43 -5.31 6.60
N ASP A 70 5.49 -5.15 5.67
CA ASP A 70 5.46 -6.01 4.48
C ASP A 70 6.90 -6.04 3.97
N GLU A 71 7.47 -7.25 3.88
CA GLU A 71 8.81 -7.40 3.36
C GLU A 71 8.84 -6.64 2.03
N PRO A 72 9.87 -5.80 1.79
CA PRO A 72 9.86 -4.90 0.64
C PRO A 72 9.63 -5.71 -0.63
N GLU A 73 8.64 -5.31 -1.42
CA GLU A 73 8.30 -5.99 -2.66
C GLU A 73 9.54 -6.03 -3.58
N ILE A 74 9.97 -7.23 -3.97
CA ILE A 74 11.10 -7.41 -4.86
C ILE A 74 10.60 -7.30 -6.31
N CYS A 75 10.81 -6.12 -6.88
CA CYS A 75 10.46 -5.82 -8.26
C CYS A 75 11.50 -6.36 -9.26
N ARG A 76 11.05 -6.92 -10.39
CA ARG A 76 11.92 -7.32 -11.48
C ARG A 76 12.27 -6.13 -12.36
N CYS A 77 13.56 -5.83 -12.47
CA CYS A 77 14.08 -4.76 -13.32
C CYS A 77 14.78 -5.34 -14.56
N ALA A 78 14.58 -4.72 -15.72
CA ALA A 78 15.34 -4.97 -16.93
C ALA A 78 16.18 -3.75 -17.29
N VAL A 79 17.43 -3.97 -17.68
CA VAL A 79 18.33 -2.91 -18.18
C VAL A 79 18.66 -3.27 -19.63
N ILE A 80 18.27 -2.41 -20.57
CA ILE A 80 18.46 -2.64 -22.00
C ILE A 80 18.90 -1.37 -22.72
N SER A 81 19.49 -1.52 -23.90
CA SER A 81 19.99 -0.39 -24.67
C SER A 81 18.88 0.60 -25.03
N ASN A 82 19.16 1.89 -24.90
CA ASN A 82 18.28 2.94 -25.43
C ASN A 82 18.17 2.92 -26.97
N ALA A 83 19.03 2.18 -27.68
CA ALA A 83 18.97 2.04 -29.14
C ALA A 83 17.62 1.46 -29.64
N HIS A 84 16.81 0.87 -28.77
CA HIS A 84 15.45 0.41 -29.09
C HIS A 84 14.41 1.51 -29.23
N MET A 85 14.74 2.76 -28.89
CA MET A 85 13.88 3.92 -29.11
C MET A 85 14.41 4.74 -30.31
N THR A 86 13.52 5.46 -30.98
CA THR A 86 13.94 6.46 -31.99
C THR A 86 14.30 7.79 -31.30
N HIS A 87 14.99 8.68 -32.02
CA HIS A 87 15.24 10.05 -31.52
C HIS A 87 13.93 10.76 -31.12
N ASN A 88 12.89 10.61 -31.93
CA ASN A 88 11.58 11.20 -31.66
C ASN A 88 10.94 10.61 -30.39
N ASP A 89 11.08 9.30 -30.15
CA ASP A 89 10.61 8.67 -28.90
C ASP A 89 11.33 9.27 -27.68
N SER A 90 12.64 9.51 -27.78
CA SER A 90 13.42 10.16 -26.72
C SER A 90 12.91 11.57 -26.43
N GLU A 91 12.67 12.38 -27.46
CA GLU A 91 12.15 13.75 -27.30
C GLU A 91 10.75 13.76 -26.64
N ILE A 92 9.88 12.82 -27.02
CA ILE A 92 8.57 12.65 -26.39
C ILE A 92 8.75 12.28 -24.92
N LEU A 93 9.50 11.23 -24.60
CA LEU A 93 9.73 10.78 -23.21
C LEU A 93 10.31 11.89 -22.33
N GLU A 94 11.21 12.69 -22.89
CA GLU A 94 11.77 13.85 -22.21
C GLU A 94 10.68 14.88 -21.88
N SER A 95 9.81 15.21 -22.84
CA SER A 95 8.68 16.14 -22.66
C SER A 95 7.62 15.66 -21.65
N LEU A 96 7.41 14.34 -21.54
CA LEU A 96 6.47 13.71 -20.62
C LEU A 96 7.01 13.65 -19.18
N SER A 97 8.31 13.83 -18.99
CA SER A 97 8.93 13.69 -17.69
C SER A 97 8.58 14.85 -16.74
N PRO A 98 8.42 14.59 -15.43
CA PRO A 98 8.08 15.63 -14.46
C PRO A 98 9.07 16.79 -14.37
N ARG A 99 10.33 16.57 -14.76
CA ARG A 99 11.35 17.62 -14.77
C ARG A 99 11.01 18.74 -15.76
N LEU A 100 10.29 18.42 -16.83
CA LEU A 100 9.99 19.34 -17.94
C LEU A 100 8.53 19.76 -17.99
N SER A 101 7.58 18.89 -17.62
CA SER A 101 6.15 19.21 -17.76
C SER A 101 5.61 20.14 -16.66
N GLY A 102 6.26 20.24 -15.48
CA GLY A 102 5.98 21.23 -14.43
C GLY A 102 4.55 21.32 -13.87
N GLY A 103 3.61 20.49 -14.33
CA GLY A 103 2.19 20.58 -14.04
C GLY A 103 1.54 19.22 -13.71
N ASP A 104 0.25 19.28 -13.39
CA ASP A 104 -0.64 18.20 -12.89
C ASP A 104 -0.86 17.01 -13.86
N GLY A 105 -0.13 16.98 -14.99
CA GLY A 105 -0.17 15.93 -16.01
C GLY A 105 1.19 15.29 -16.29
N ALA A 106 2.18 15.52 -15.43
CA ALA A 106 3.48 14.88 -15.56
C ALA A 106 3.37 13.36 -15.36
N TYR A 107 3.97 12.58 -16.26
CA TYR A 107 4.01 11.13 -16.12
C TYR A 107 5.08 10.78 -15.06
N HIS A 108 4.65 10.74 -13.79
CA HIS A 108 5.50 10.51 -12.62
C HIS A 108 6.24 9.16 -12.63
N TRP A 109 5.95 8.31 -13.60
CA TRP A 109 6.54 7.01 -13.79
C TRP A 109 7.63 6.96 -14.88
N ILE A 110 7.91 8.09 -15.54
CA ILE A 110 9.01 8.26 -16.51
C ILE A 110 10.06 9.18 -15.90
N HIS A 111 11.29 8.70 -15.79
CA HIS A 111 12.40 9.45 -15.20
C HIS A 111 13.60 9.50 -16.16
N PRO A 112 13.97 10.68 -16.68
CA PRO A 112 15.17 10.82 -17.48
C PRO A 112 16.41 10.56 -16.61
N THR A 113 17.35 9.80 -17.17
CA THR A 113 18.69 9.58 -16.63
C THR A 113 19.70 10.40 -17.45
N ARG A 114 21.01 10.23 -17.18
CA ARG A 114 22.04 10.96 -17.93
C ARG A 114 22.10 10.52 -19.41
N TYR A 115 21.78 9.27 -19.70
CA TYR A 115 21.96 8.65 -21.01
C TYR A 115 20.76 7.79 -21.42
N GLY A 116 19.56 8.10 -20.92
CA GLY A 116 18.35 7.36 -21.25
C GLY A 116 17.23 7.61 -20.25
N PHE A 117 16.45 6.56 -19.94
CA PHE A 117 15.21 6.69 -19.18
C PHE A 117 14.97 5.49 -18.26
N LEU A 118 14.45 5.78 -17.07
CA LEU A 118 13.89 4.77 -16.17
C LEU A 118 12.36 4.86 -16.23
N ILE A 119 11.72 3.73 -16.48
CA ILE A 119 10.28 3.61 -16.66
C ILE A 119 9.71 2.63 -15.62
N SER A 120 8.83 3.11 -14.75
CA SER A 120 8.16 2.32 -13.71
C SER A 120 6.77 1.88 -14.19
N LEU A 121 6.64 0.66 -14.68
CA LEU A 121 5.37 0.13 -15.20
C LEU A 121 4.34 -0.16 -14.11
N SER A 122 4.78 -0.39 -12.86
CA SER A 122 3.87 -0.60 -11.73
C SER A 122 3.12 0.66 -11.28
N ALA A 123 3.54 1.84 -11.75
CA ALA A 123 2.96 3.11 -11.34
C ALA A 123 1.79 3.58 -12.22
N SER A 124 1.51 2.90 -13.35
CA SER A 124 0.34 3.16 -14.19
C SER A 124 -0.16 1.85 -14.81
N THR A 125 -1.45 1.54 -14.61
CA THR A 125 -2.10 0.35 -15.18
C THR A 125 -2.19 0.40 -16.70
N ASP A 126 -2.19 1.60 -17.27
CA ASP A 126 -2.42 1.87 -18.68
C ASP A 126 -1.19 2.48 -19.37
N ALA A 127 0.00 2.35 -18.77
CA ALA A 127 1.24 2.99 -19.21
C ALA A 127 1.52 2.82 -20.73
N ILE A 128 1.26 1.64 -21.29
CA ILE A 128 1.49 1.35 -22.71
C ILE A 128 0.48 2.08 -23.60
N GLU A 129 -0.79 2.16 -23.18
CA GLU A 129 -1.81 2.90 -23.93
C GLU A 129 -1.55 4.41 -23.87
N GLU A 130 -1.11 4.91 -22.71
CA GLU A 130 -0.65 6.28 -22.52
C GLU A 130 0.52 6.59 -23.46
N MET A 131 1.54 5.74 -23.53
CA MET A 131 2.67 5.91 -24.45
C MET A 131 2.22 6.04 -25.92
N ARG A 132 1.31 5.15 -26.36
CA ARG A 132 0.79 5.20 -27.73
C ARG A 132 0.02 6.48 -28.00
N ARG A 133 -0.77 6.96 -27.03
CA ARG A 133 -1.55 8.20 -27.15
C ARG A 133 -0.65 9.44 -27.29
N GLU A 134 0.49 9.45 -26.60
CA GLU A 134 1.49 10.52 -26.69
C GLU A 134 2.33 10.46 -27.98
N GLY A 135 2.14 9.43 -28.81
CA GLY A 135 2.78 9.32 -30.12
C GLY A 135 4.13 8.60 -30.13
N LEU A 136 4.44 7.82 -29.09
CA LEU A 136 5.60 6.93 -29.13
C LEU A 136 5.44 5.86 -30.22
N SER A 137 6.56 5.46 -30.81
CA SER A 137 6.60 4.51 -31.90
C SER A 137 6.05 3.14 -31.51
N ASP A 138 5.38 2.48 -32.46
CA ASP A 138 4.87 1.12 -32.26
C ASP A 138 5.98 0.13 -31.89
N ASN A 139 7.19 0.33 -32.44
CA ASN A 139 8.37 -0.47 -32.12
C ASN A 139 8.76 -0.33 -30.65
N PHE A 140 8.87 0.91 -30.15
CA PHE A 140 9.20 1.16 -28.75
C PHE A 140 8.11 0.61 -27.82
N CYS A 141 6.84 0.85 -28.15
CA CYS A 141 5.72 0.31 -27.39
C CYS A 141 5.76 -1.23 -27.36
N HIS A 142 6.11 -1.90 -28.47
CA HIS A 142 6.26 -3.36 -28.52
C HIS A 142 7.37 -3.85 -27.58
N VAL A 143 8.52 -3.17 -27.54
CA VAL A 143 9.62 -3.50 -26.60
C VAL A 143 9.12 -3.44 -25.15
N VAL A 144 8.44 -2.35 -24.78
CA VAL A 144 7.89 -2.16 -23.43
C VAL A 144 6.84 -3.22 -23.10
N THR A 145 5.90 -3.49 -24.03
CA THR A 145 4.89 -4.56 -23.88
C THR A 145 5.52 -5.92 -23.69
N PHE A 146 6.55 -6.27 -24.47
CA PHE A 146 7.24 -7.54 -24.35
C PHE A 146 7.91 -7.71 -22.98
N LEU A 147 8.61 -6.68 -22.50
CA LEU A 147 9.25 -6.71 -21.19
C LEU A 147 8.23 -6.80 -20.05
N SER A 148 7.14 -6.05 -20.15
CA SER A 148 6.04 -6.10 -19.18
C SER A 148 5.37 -7.47 -19.14
N GLU A 149 4.79 -7.92 -20.26
CA GLU A 149 3.90 -9.09 -20.27
C GLU A 149 4.64 -10.42 -20.35
N LYS A 150 5.71 -10.50 -21.15
CA LYS A 150 6.43 -11.78 -21.37
C LYS A 150 7.57 -11.97 -20.39
N ARG A 151 8.13 -10.89 -19.86
CA ARG A 151 9.22 -10.95 -18.87
C ARG A 151 8.78 -10.54 -17.46
N GLN A 152 7.53 -10.09 -17.26
CA GLN A 152 7.03 -9.70 -15.93
C GLN A 152 7.94 -8.66 -15.27
N VAL A 153 8.43 -7.71 -16.08
CA VAL A 153 9.31 -6.63 -15.63
C VAL A 153 8.42 -5.48 -15.16
N SER A 154 8.63 -5.03 -13.92
CA SER A 154 7.91 -3.90 -13.34
C SER A 154 8.66 -2.57 -13.52
N MET A 155 9.97 -2.62 -13.82
CA MET A 155 10.80 -1.45 -14.06
C MET A 155 11.77 -1.67 -15.22
N ILE A 156 11.86 -0.73 -16.15
CA ILE A 156 12.76 -0.81 -17.30
C ILE A 156 13.72 0.38 -17.26
N HIS A 157 15.01 0.10 -17.31
CA HIS A 157 16.05 1.10 -17.52
C HIS A 157 16.57 1.00 -18.96
N PHE A 158 16.30 2.03 -19.75
CA PHE A 158 16.91 2.24 -21.05
C PHE A 158 18.20 3.03 -20.86
N ASP A 159 19.34 2.42 -21.15
CA ASP A 159 20.67 3.00 -20.94
C ASP A 159 21.52 2.87 -22.21
N ALA A 160 22.35 3.86 -22.53
CA ALA A 160 23.16 3.82 -23.75
C ALA A 160 24.21 2.70 -23.75
N ASP A 161 24.71 2.29 -22.58
CA ASP A 161 25.78 1.30 -22.42
C ASP A 161 25.25 -0.12 -22.16
N ALA A 162 23.92 -0.30 -22.15
CA ALA A 162 23.28 -1.59 -21.90
C ALA A 162 23.16 -2.46 -23.15
N ASP A 163 22.92 -3.76 -22.94
CA ASP A 163 22.82 -4.75 -24.02
C ASP A 163 21.56 -4.57 -24.87
N LEU A 164 21.68 -4.94 -26.15
CA LEU A 164 20.56 -5.00 -27.09
C LEU A 164 19.63 -6.18 -26.77
N LEU A 165 18.33 -5.94 -26.84
CA LEU A 165 17.30 -6.97 -26.81
C LEU A 165 17.18 -7.63 -28.19
N GLU A 166 17.51 -8.92 -28.24
CA GLU A 166 17.45 -9.71 -29.49
C GLU A 166 16.04 -9.78 -30.08
N GLY A 167 15.95 -9.68 -31.40
CA GLY A 167 14.67 -9.78 -32.13
C GLY A 167 13.87 -8.47 -32.20
N PHE A 168 14.43 -7.37 -31.70
CA PHE A 168 13.81 -6.05 -31.74
C PHE A 168 14.58 -5.08 -32.65
N ASN A 169 13.86 -4.06 -33.13
CA ASN A 169 14.46 -3.01 -33.94
C ASN A 169 15.43 -2.18 -33.11
N VAL A 170 16.51 -1.75 -33.76
CA VAL A 170 17.53 -0.87 -33.21
C VAL A 170 17.70 0.32 -34.13
N HIS A 171 17.92 1.48 -33.52
CA HIS A 171 18.05 2.76 -34.17
C HIS A 171 19.41 3.36 -33.82
N ASN A 172 20.02 4.05 -34.77
CA ASN A 172 21.27 4.76 -34.58
C ASN A 172 20.96 6.25 -34.67
N TRP A 173 21.00 6.94 -33.53
CA TRP A 173 20.70 8.36 -33.40
C TRP A 173 21.60 8.99 -32.32
#